data_AF-A0A9W6Q624-F1
#
_entry.id   AF-A0A9W6Q624-F1
#
_cell.length_a   1.000
_cell.length_b   1.000
_cell.length_c   1.000
_cell.angle_alpha   90.00
_cell.angle_beta   90.00
_cell.angle_gamma   90.00
#
_symmetry.space_group_name_H-M   'P 1'
#
loop_
_entity.id
_entity.type
_entity.pdbx_description
1 polymer ?
#
loop_
_entity_poly.entity_id
_entity_poly.type
_entity_poly.pdbx_seq_one_letter_code
_entity_poly.pdbx_strand_id
1 'polypeptide(L)'
;MGTPERTPERAASPAPASAPSPQPRPLPVAQTPEQVLRGPQARRIADRLSVQFRVPFEPQYEPRHDARHEPSLDPSSPPAEPRWTLRWYDGPTVDAVRSALGRLFPDGAAAAFAVRRDLTTRALALAAIRETRAGAMHRSVGSWGQRYHLEQLLAGQEHPDRPSGPREAAMLERLLAASTIESARGPAAPDLSRAFDLVARDGVAWLLPEHRLAGPADRDELALSPLEYLTARYATGVHRTAWETALAVLPLRTAVTAAHQDQHPDPEAARAALALLPALRAQLAAEIDAIGDRLAAAATAPAAAETPAVPTVPTVPTA
;
A
#
# COMPACT_ATOMS: atom_id res chain seq x y z
N MET A 1 -67.02 -2.67 -58.86
CA MET A 1 -66.82 -4.13 -58.80
C MET A 1 -66.72 -4.52 -57.34
N GLY A 2 -67.84 -4.95 -56.77
CA GLY A 2 -67.97 -5.35 -55.38
C GLY A 2 -67.89 -6.87 -55.26
N THR A 3 -67.07 -7.35 -54.34
CA THR A 3 -66.99 -8.76 -53.96
C THR A 3 -67.82 -9.01 -52.70
N PRO A 4 -68.62 -10.09 -52.66
CA PRO A 4 -69.65 -10.29 -51.65
C PRO A 4 -69.16 -10.97 -50.37
N GLU A 5 -70.01 -10.80 -49.37
CA GLU A 5 -70.03 -11.33 -48.01
C GLU A 5 -69.77 -12.84 -47.89
N ARG A 6 -69.10 -13.22 -46.80
CA ARG A 6 -69.12 -14.58 -46.26
C ARG A 6 -69.50 -14.54 -44.78
N THR A 7 -70.75 -14.89 -44.52
CA THR A 7 -71.33 -15.23 -43.23
C THR A 7 -70.66 -16.46 -42.63
N PRO A 8 -70.28 -16.48 -41.35
CA PRO A 8 -70.10 -17.71 -40.61
C PRO A 8 -71.33 -18.06 -39.76
N GLU A 9 -71.55 -19.36 -39.78
CA GLU A 9 -72.70 -20.13 -39.36
C GLU A 9 -72.79 -20.27 -37.84
N ARG A 10 -74.01 -20.16 -37.33
CA ARG A 10 -74.39 -20.23 -35.92
C ARG A 10 -74.66 -21.69 -35.56
N ALA A 11 -73.80 -22.31 -34.75
CA ALA A 11 -74.08 -23.59 -34.11
C ALA A 11 -74.33 -23.40 -32.61
N ALA A 12 -75.41 -24.01 -32.14
CA ALA A 12 -75.99 -23.86 -30.81
C ALA A 12 -75.23 -24.63 -29.71
N SER A 13 -75.43 -24.14 -28.49
CA SER A 13 -74.89 -24.59 -27.21
C SER A 13 -75.33 -26.01 -26.78
N PRO A 14 -74.49 -26.73 -26.03
CA PRO A 14 -74.94 -27.66 -25.00
C PRO A 14 -74.84 -27.04 -23.58
N ALA A 15 -75.77 -27.47 -22.73
CA ALA A 15 -76.03 -27.04 -21.35
C ALA A 15 -75.04 -27.65 -20.32
N PRO A 16 -75.09 -27.25 -19.03
CA PRO A 16 -73.93 -27.19 -18.14
C PRO A 16 -73.60 -28.51 -17.46
N ALA A 17 -72.30 -28.78 -17.29
CA ALA A 17 -71.80 -29.83 -16.40
C ALA A 17 -70.76 -29.23 -15.44
N SER A 18 -71.10 -29.33 -14.15
CA SER A 18 -70.21 -29.44 -12.99
C SER A 18 -69.20 -28.31 -12.73
N ALA A 19 -69.50 -27.54 -11.68
CA ALA A 19 -68.60 -26.60 -11.04
C ALA A 19 -67.32 -27.30 -10.53
N PRO A 20 -66.12 -26.78 -10.83
CA PRO A 20 -64.87 -27.25 -10.24
C PRO A 20 -64.73 -26.76 -8.80
N SER A 21 -64.32 -27.67 -7.92
CA SER A 21 -63.94 -27.40 -6.53
C SER A 21 -62.93 -26.24 -6.42
N PRO A 22 -63.01 -25.39 -5.38
CA PRO A 22 -62.05 -24.30 -5.18
C PRO A 22 -60.66 -24.88 -4.94
N GLN A 23 -59.74 -24.62 -5.89
CA GLN A 23 -58.33 -24.90 -5.69
C GLN A 23 -57.81 -24.03 -4.53
N PRO A 24 -57.07 -24.59 -3.56
CA PRO A 24 -56.42 -23.80 -2.54
C PRO A 24 -55.44 -22.84 -3.19
N ARG A 25 -55.55 -21.54 -2.88
CA ARG A 25 -54.60 -20.52 -3.31
C ARG A 25 -53.20 -20.97 -2.91
N PRO A 26 -52.23 -21.07 -3.83
CA PRO A 26 -50.85 -21.26 -3.45
C PRO A 26 -50.43 -20.08 -2.58
N LEU A 27 -49.95 -20.38 -1.37
CA LEU A 27 -49.29 -19.43 -0.50
C LEU A 27 -48.14 -18.77 -1.29
N PRO A 28 -47.82 -17.48 -1.03
CA PRO A 28 -46.65 -16.85 -1.63
C PRO A 28 -45.42 -17.66 -1.24
N VAL A 29 -44.84 -18.33 -2.22
CA VAL A 29 -43.54 -19.00 -2.08
C VAL A 29 -42.55 -17.92 -1.66
N ALA A 30 -41.98 -18.08 -0.47
CA ALA A 30 -40.84 -17.29 -0.04
C ALA A 30 -39.78 -17.42 -1.13
N GLN A 31 -39.50 -16.32 -1.83
CA GLN A 31 -38.48 -16.28 -2.87
C GLN A 31 -37.14 -16.57 -2.19
N THR A 32 -36.59 -17.75 -2.44
CA THR A 32 -35.21 -18.08 -2.11
C THR A 32 -34.29 -17.03 -2.76
N PRO A 33 -33.31 -16.47 -2.05
CA PRO A 33 -32.45 -15.40 -2.57
C PRO A 33 -31.39 -15.89 -3.60
N GLU A 34 -31.58 -17.04 -4.23
CA GLU A 34 -30.71 -17.56 -5.29
C GLU A 34 -31.14 -17.03 -6.67
N GLN A 35 -31.29 -15.71 -6.80
CA GLN A 35 -31.31 -15.12 -8.13
C GLN A 35 -29.87 -15.03 -8.63
N VAL A 36 -29.49 -15.96 -9.51
CA VAL A 36 -28.25 -15.89 -10.29
C VAL A 36 -28.15 -14.50 -10.92
N LEU A 37 -27.26 -13.66 -10.38
CA LEU A 37 -27.01 -12.31 -10.87
C LEU A 37 -26.70 -12.36 -12.36
N ARG A 38 -27.51 -11.66 -13.17
CA ARG A 38 -27.30 -11.58 -14.61
C ARG A 38 -26.15 -10.63 -14.92
N GLY A 39 -25.35 -10.92 -15.95
CA GLY A 39 -24.20 -10.09 -16.37
C GLY A 39 -24.47 -8.58 -16.47
N PRO A 40 -25.64 -8.10 -16.97
CA PRO A 40 -25.96 -6.67 -16.99
C PRO A 40 -26.13 -6.02 -15.60
N GLN A 41 -26.50 -6.80 -14.58
CA GLN A 41 -26.59 -6.29 -13.21
C GLN A 41 -25.21 -6.18 -12.57
N ALA A 42 -24.34 -7.17 -12.78
CA ALA A 42 -22.94 -7.11 -12.32
C ALA A 42 -22.19 -5.90 -12.89
N ARG A 43 -22.38 -5.60 -14.19
CA ARG A 43 -21.82 -4.39 -14.81
C ARG A 43 -22.33 -3.10 -14.18
N ARG A 44 -23.64 -2.95 -13.96
CA ARG A 44 -24.21 -1.76 -13.31
C ARG A 44 -23.65 -1.53 -11.90
N ILE A 45 -23.42 -2.60 -11.15
CA ILE A 45 -22.79 -2.53 -9.82
C ILE A 45 -21.34 -2.07 -9.95
N ALA A 46 -20.57 -2.68 -10.85
CA ALA A 46 -19.19 -2.30 -11.12
C ALA A 46 -19.07 -0.83 -11.57
N ASP A 47 -19.95 -0.34 -12.45
CA ASP A 47 -19.96 1.05 -12.91
C ASP A 47 -20.23 2.01 -11.76
N ARG A 48 -21.20 1.71 -10.88
CA ARG A 48 -21.53 2.55 -9.72
C ARG A 48 -20.37 2.64 -8.74
N LEU A 49 -19.71 1.51 -8.44
CA LEU A 49 -18.50 1.48 -7.63
C LEU A 49 -17.36 2.24 -8.29
N SER A 50 -17.22 2.13 -9.61
CA SER A 50 -16.19 2.82 -10.38
C SER A 50 -16.34 4.34 -10.30
N VAL A 51 -17.57 4.84 -10.39
CA VAL A 51 -17.87 6.26 -10.19
C VAL A 51 -17.57 6.71 -8.75
N GLN A 52 -17.98 5.92 -7.76
CA GLN A 52 -17.78 6.27 -6.34
C GLN A 52 -16.30 6.36 -5.96
N PHE A 53 -15.51 5.35 -6.34
CA PHE A 53 -14.11 5.22 -5.93
C PHE A 53 -13.12 5.80 -6.95
N ARG A 54 -13.60 6.20 -8.14
CA ARG A 54 -12.77 6.70 -9.25
C ARG A 54 -11.68 5.70 -9.68
N VAL A 55 -12.00 4.41 -9.63
CA VAL A 55 -11.13 3.29 -10.02
C VAL A 55 -11.98 2.31 -10.83
N PRO A 56 -11.50 1.74 -11.95
CA PRO A 56 -12.29 0.77 -12.71
C PRO A 56 -12.50 -0.54 -11.94
N PHE A 57 -13.73 -1.02 -11.92
CA PHE A 57 -14.10 -2.35 -11.43
C PHE A 57 -14.46 -3.26 -12.60
N GLU A 58 -13.89 -4.46 -12.61
CA GLU A 58 -14.11 -5.50 -13.60
C GLU A 58 -14.95 -6.63 -12.98
N PRO A 59 -16.19 -6.84 -13.45
CA PRO A 59 -16.96 -8.01 -13.05
C PRO A 59 -16.44 -9.24 -13.83
N GLN A 60 -15.93 -10.22 -13.11
CA GLN A 60 -15.49 -11.50 -13.66
C GLN A 60 -16.44 -12.59 -13.18
N TYR A 61 -17.01 -13.35 -14.12
CA TYR A 61 -17.77 -14.53 -13.77
C TYR A 61 -16.77 -15.67 -13.60
N GLU A 62 -16.64 -16.20 -12.39
CA GLU A 62 -15.88 -17.42 -12.14
C GLU A 62 -16.87 -18.57 -12.31
N PRO A 63 -16.91 -19.23 -13.50
CA PRO A 63 -17.69 -20.46 -13.62
C PRO A 63 -17.15 -21.45 -12.58
N ARG A 64 -18.05 -22.23 -12.00
CA ARG A 64 -17.70 -23.38 -11.17
C ARG A 64 -16.65 -24.18 -11.93
N HIS A 65 -15.39 -24.14 -11.48
CA HIS A 65 -14.33 -24.89 -12.15
C HIS A 65 -14.72 -26.37 -12.09
N ASP A 66 -14.89 -26.99 -13.26
CA ASP A 66 -15.08 -28.43 -13.41
C ASP A 66 -13.94 -29.16 -12.70
N ALA A 67 -14.26 -29.83 -11.59
CA ALA A 67 -13.83 -31.15 -11.11
C ALA A 67 -12.44 -31.76 -11.49
N ARG A 68 -11.46 -31.02 -12.02
CA ARG A 68 -10.15 -31.53 -12.47
C ARG A 68 -8.95 -30.89 -11.77
N HIS A 69 -9.17 -30.03 -10.77
CA HIS A 69 -8.09 -29.53 -9.92
C HIS A 69 -8.37 -29.97 -8.50
N GLU A 70 -7.54 -30.94 -8.07
CA GLU A 70 -7.26 -31.39 -6.72
C GLU A 70 -8.50 -31.75 -5.87
N PRO A 71 -8.73 -33.04 -5.55
CA PRO A 71 -9.73 -33.37 -4.55
C PRO A 71 -9.37 -32.63 -3.26
N SER A 72 -10.27 -31.77 -2.80
CA SER A 72 -10.24 -31.23 -1.45
C SER A 72 -9.94 -32.38 -0.50
N LEU A 73 -8.85 -32.29 0.26
CA LEU A 73 -8.49 -33.26 1.31
C LEU A 73 -9.58 -33.35 2.40
N ASP A 74 -10.52 -32.41 2.42
CA ASP A 74 -11.70 -32.42 3.27
C ASP A 74 -12.99 -32.58 2.43
N PRO A 75 -13.64 -33.77 2.49
CA PRO A 75 -14.91 -34.04 1.80
C PRO A 75 -16.11 -33.32 2.43
N SER A 76 -15.92 -32.63 3.56
CA SER A 76 -16.97 -31.92 4.31
C SER A 76 -17.16 -30.48 3.84
N SER A 77 -16.23 -29.96 3.03
CA SER A 77 -16.30 -28.58 2.52
C SER A 77 -17.30 -28.51 1.37
N PRO A 78 -18.35 -27.67 1.45
CA PRO A 78 -19.30 -27.51 0.35
C PRO A 78 -18.57 -26.98 -0.89
N PRO A 79 -18.92 -27.46 -2.10
CA PRO A 79 -18.30 -26.98 -3.33
C PRO A 79 -18.54 -25.47 -3.47
N ALA A 80 -17.51 -24.72 -3.86
CA ALA A 80 -17.65 -23.29 -4.12
C ALA A 80 -18.70 -23.05 -5.21
N GLU A 81 -19.75 -22.31 -4.86
CA GLU A 81 -20.81 -21.95 -5.78
C GLU A 81 -20.30 -20.98 -6.86
N PRO A 82 -20.79 -21.09 -8.11
CA PRO A 82 -20.46 -20.12 -9.14
C PRO A 82 -20.90 -18.73 -8.69
N ARG A 83 -19.96 -17.80 -8.63
CA ARG A 83 -20.21 -16.44 -8.15
C ARG A 83 -19.48 -15.41 -9.01
N TRP A 84 -20.00 -14.20 -9.01
CA TRP A 84 -19.32 -13.07 -9.64
C TRP A 84 -18.21 -12.55 -8.72
N THR A 85 -17.04 -12.28 -9.25
CA THR A 85 -15.95 -11.58 -8.56
C THR A 85 -15.87 -10.16 -9.10
N LEU A 86 -15.97 -9.16 -8.22
CA LEU A 86 -15.62 -7.78 -8.54
C LEU A 86 -14.14 -7.59 -8.31
N ARG A 87 -13.41 -7.33 -9.39
CA ARG A 87 -11.97 -7.15 -9.39
C ARG A 87 -11.61 -5.70 -9.64
N TRP A 88 -10.63 -5.17 -8.92
CA TRP A 88 -10.05 -3.86 -9.19
C TRP A 88 -8.56 -3.90 -8.87
N TYR A 89 -7.82 -2.95 -9.46
CA TYR A 89 -6.40 -2.74 -9.20
C TYR A 89 -6.22 -1.48 -8.38
N ASP A 90 -5.29 -1.50 -7.44
CA ASP A 90 -4.83 -0.33 -6.67
C ASP A 90 -5.92 0.69 -6.32
N GLY A 91 -6.43 0.66 -5.09
CA GLY A 91 -7.49 1.59 -4.75
C GLY A 91 -8.04 1.39 -3.36
N PRO A 92 -9.38 1.48 -3.18
CA PRO A 92 -9.98 1.27 -1.88
C PRO A 92 -9.66 -0.13 -1.35
N THR A 93 -9.65 -0.29 -0.04
CA THR A 93 -9.48 -1.59 0.60
C THR A 93 -10.67 -2.51 0.31
N VAL A 94 -10.46 -3.83 0.46
CA VAL A 94 -11.53 -4.81 0.32
C VAL A 94 -12.68 -4.50 1.28
N ASP A 95 -12.38 -4.10 2.51
CA ASP A 95 -13.38 -3.76 3.53
C ASP A 95 -14.16 -2.50 3.18
N ALA A 96 -13.49 -1.48 2.61
CA ALA A 96 -14.17 -0.28 2.12
C ALA A 96 -15.15 -0.60 1.00
N VAL A 97 -14.77 -1.48 0.06
CA VAL A 97 -15.65 -1.92 -1.04
C VAL A 97 -16.80 -2.78 -0.51
N ARG A 98 -16.55 -3.73 0.39
CA ARG A 98 -17.62 -4.52 1.04
C ARG A 98 -18.61 -3.63 1.77
N SER A 99 -18.11 -2.65 2.51
CA SER A 99 -18.95 -1.69 3.22
C SER A 99 -19.78 -0.83 2.26
N ALA A 100 -19.20 -0.39 1.13
CA ALA A 100 -19.93 0.35 0.11
C ALA A 100 -20.99 -0.51 -0.58
N LEU A 101 -20.67 -1.77 -0.91
CA LEU A 101 -21.63 -2.72 -1.47
C LEU A 101 -22.84 -2.91 -0.54
N GLY A 102 -22.61 -3.12 0.76
CA GLY A 102 -23.69 -3.26 1.75
C GLY A 102 -24.58 -2.02 1.86
N ARG A 103 -24.01 -0.81 1.73
CA ARG A 103 -24.78 0.45 1.76
C ARG A 103 -25.54 0.73 0.46
N LEU A 104 -24.94 0.44 -0.69
CA LEU A 104 -25.52 0.76 -2.00
C LEU A 104 -26.56 -0.26 -2.48
N PHE A 105 -26.49 -1.49 -1.99
CA PHE A 105 -27.30 -2.62 -2.41
C PHE A 105 -27.80 -3.44 -1.21
N PRO A 106 -28.70 -2.86 -0.38
CA PRO A 106 -29.16 -3.49 0.87
C PRO A 106 -29.99 -4.77 0.66
N ASP A 107 -30.52 -4.98 -0.55
CA ASP A 107 -31.41 -6.11 -0.91
C ASP A 107 -30.68 -7.48 -0.99
N GLY A 108 -29.47 -7.59 -0.42
CA GLY A 108 -28.69 -8.82 -0.43
C GLY A 108 -27.90 -9.10 -1.71
N ALA A 109 -28.06 -8.28 -2.77
CA ALA A 109 -27.30 -8.42 -4.01
C ALA A 109 -25.78 -8.34 -3.80
N ALA A 110 -25.33 -7.65 -2.75
CA ALA A 110 -23.93 -7.60 -2.34
C ALA A 110 -23.35 -8.96 -1.91
N ALA A 111 -24.18 -9.85 -1.33
CA ALA A 111 -23.72 -11.15 -0.82
C ALA A 111 -23.35 -12.14 -1.93
N ALA A 112 -23.85 -11.90 -3.15
CA ALA A 112 -23.59 -12.76 -4.30
C ALA A 112 -22.30 -12.36 -5.08
N PHE A 113 -21.53 -11.39 -4.58
CA PHE A 113 -20.22 -11.03 -5.11
C PHE A 113 -19.08 -11.47 -4.19
N ALA A 114 -18.10 -12.15 -4.76
CA ALA A 114 -16.73 -12.08 -4.26
C ALA A 114 -16.14 -10.71 -4.61
N VAL A 115 -15.19 -10.27 -3.80
CA VAL A 115 -14.44 -9.03 -4.05
C VAL A 115 -12.95 -9.35 -3.97
N ARG A 116 -12.20 -8.86 -4.95
CA ARG A 116 -10.77 -9.09 -5.05
C ARG A 116 -10.07 -7.81 -5.47
N ARG A 117 -9.12 -7.38 -4.65
CA ARG A 117 -8.18 -6.32 -5.00
C ARG A 117 -6.88 -6.97 -5.44
N ASP A 118 -6.42 -6.61 -6.62
CA ASP A 118 -5.05 -6.92 -7.04
C ASP A 118 -4.17 -5.68 -6.96
N LEU A 119 -2.87 -5.91 -6.79
CA LEU A 119 -1.88 -4.84 -6.72
C LEU A 119 -1.06 -4.82 -8.01
N THR A 120 -0.85 -3.63 -8.56
CA THR A 120 0.01 -3.51 -9.75
C THR A 120 1.48 -3.58 -9.38
N THR A 121 2.33 -3.82 -10.39
CA THR A 121 3.78 -3.70 -10.29
C THR A 121 4.18 -2.35 -9.70
N ARG A 122 3.47 -1.26 -10.04
CA ARG A 122 3.75 0.08 -9.54
C ARG A 122 3.56 0.17 -8.03
N ALA A 123 2.43 -0.31 -7.50
CA ALA A 123 2.15 -0.31 -6.07
C ALA A 123 3.17 -1.13 -5.29
N LEU A 124 3.50 -2.32 -5.79
CA LEU A 124 4.48 -3.22 -5.15
C LEU A 124 5.90 -2.66 -5.20
N ALA A 125 6.33 -2.08 -6.32
CA ALA A 125 7.64 -1.43 -6.44
C ALA A 125 7.75 -0.20 -5.53
N LEU A 126 6.69 0.60 -5.41
CA LEU A 126 6.64 1.73 -4.48
C LEU A 126 6.73 1.27 -3.03
N ALA A 127 6.02 0.20 -2.66
CA ALA A 127 6.13 -0.37 -1.32
C ALA A 127 7.53 -0.92 -1.04
N ALA A 128 8.18 -1.55 -2.02
CA ALA A 128 9.57 -1.98 -1.88
C ALA A 128 10.50 -0.79 -1.57
N ILE A 129 10.38 0.33 -2.29
CA ILE A 129 11.17 1.54 -1.99
C ILE A 129 10.94 2.00 -0.54
N ARG A 130 9.69 2.04 -0.09
CA ARG A 130 9.34 2.48 1.27
C ARG A 130 9.88 1.55 2.35
N GLU A 131 9.68 0.25 2.19
CA GLU A 131 10.13 -0.76 3.16
C GLU A 131 11.66 -0.85 3.24
N THR A 132 12.36 -0.69 2.11
CA THR A 132 13.82 -0.62 2.11
C THR A 132 14.31 0.64 2.83
N ARG A 133 13.66 1.79 2.62
CA ARG A 133 13.97 3.03 3.35
C ARG A 133 13.66 2.93 4.85
N ALA A 134 12.64 2.17 5.23
CA ALA A 134 12.33 1.90 6.63
C ALA A 134 13.30 0.88 7.28
N GLY A 135 14.17 0.24 6.49
CA GLY A 135 15.06 -0.81 6.97
C GLY A 135 14.38 -2.15 7.24
N ALA A 136 13.12 -2.31 6.82
CA ALA A 136 12.31 -3.51 7.02
C ALA A 136 12.53 -4.56 5.91
N MET A 137 12.96 -4.13 4.71
CA MET A 137 13.21 -5.04 3.60
C MET A 137 14.57 -5.76 3.76
N HIS A 138 14.51 -7.07 4.00
CA HIS A 138 15.71 -7.91 4.15
C HIS A 138 16.25 -8.32 2.77
N ARG A 139 17.57 -8.24 2.58
CA ARG A 139 18.27 -8.51 1.31
C ARG A 139 18.19 -9.98 0.81
N SER A 140 17.40 -10.86 1.44
CA SER A 140 17.58 -12.33 1.28
C SER A 140 16.32 -13.18 1.26
N VAL A 141 15.11 -12.60 1.21
CA VAL A 141 13.91 -13.40 0.95
C VAL A 141 13.69 -13.40 -0.55
N GLY A 142 13.69 -14.56 -1.21
CA GLY A 142 13.43 -14.65 -2.65
C GLY A 142 12.17 -13.87 -3.07
N SER A 143 12.10 -13.46 -4.33
CA SER A 143 11.09 -12.53 -4.87
C SER A 143 9.63 -12.85 -4.47
N TRP A 144 9.30 -14.13 -4.29
CA TRP A 144 7.98 -14.59 -3.84
C TRP A 144 7.64 -14.24 -2.39
N GLY A 145 8.57 -14.40 -1.44
CA GLY A 145 8.30 -14.06 -0.04
C GLY A 145 8.22 -12.55 0.18
N GLN A 146 9.02 -11.77 -0.58
CA GLN A 146 8.93 -10.32 -0.61
C GLN A 146 7.58 -9.85 -1.14
N ARG A 147 7.11 -10.43 -2.25
CA ARG A 147 5.79 -10.11 -2.81
C ARG A 147 4.68 -10.30 -1.79
N TYR A 148 4.60 -11.46 -1.16
CA TYR A 148 3.55 -11.76 -0.20
C TYR A 148 3.58 -10.83 1.02
N HIS A 149 4.77 -10.52 1.53
CA HIS A 149 4.94 -9.55 2.61
C HIS A 149 4.42 -8.16 2.23
N LEU A 150 4.76 -7.66 1.04
CA LEU A 150 4.28 -6.37 0.56
C LEU A 150 2.77 -6.37 0.29
N GLU A 151 2.22 -7.47 -0.24
CA GLU A 151 0.76 -7.63 -0.41
C GLU A 151 0.02 -7.54 0.94
N GLN A 152 0.54 -8.17 2.00
CA GLN A 152 -0.03 -8.07 3.34
C GLN A 152 0.04 -6.65 3.90
N LEU A 153 1.17 -5.97 3.73
CA LEU A 153 1.36 -4.59 4.19
C LEU A 153 0.38 -3.64 3.50
N LEU A 154 0.19 -3.81 2.19
CA LEU A 154 -0.67 -2.96 1.37
C LEU A 154 -2.17 -3.29 1.47
N ALA A 155 -2.55 -4.41 2.09
CA ALA A 155 -3.93 -4.86 2.19
C ALA A 155 -4.84 -3.81 2.86
N GLY A 156 -4.32 -3.15 3.91
CA GLY A 156 -5.02 -2.11 4.66
C GLY A 156 -4.86 -0.69 4.10
N GLN A 157 -4.01 -0.49 3.09
CA GLN A 157 -3.73 0.84 2.56
C GLN A 157 -4.64 1.18 1.38
N GLU A 158 -5.25 2.37 1.40
CA GLU A 158 -5.97 2.90 0.24
C GLU A 158 -5.00 3.49 -0.78
N HIS A 159 -5.22 3.23 -2.07
CA HIS A 159 -4.45 3.77 -3.20
C HIS A 159 -2.92 3.60 -3.02
N PRO A 160 -2.45 2.35 -2.97
CA PRO A 160 -1.07 1.99 -2.61
C PRO A 160 -0.04 2.42 -3.66
N ASP A 161 -0.51 2.68 -4.88
CA ASP A 161 0.25 3.12 -6.05
C ASP A 161 0.60 4.61 -6.03
N ARG A 162 0.01 5.37 -5.08
CA ARG A 162 0.20 6.81 -4.99
C ARG A 162 1.48 7.18 -4.22
N PRO A 163 2.43 7.88 -4.85
CA PRO A 163 3.57 8.43 -4.15
C PRO A 163 3.12 9.56 -3.21
N SER A 164 3.86 9.72 -2.11
CA SER A 164 3.67 10.75 -1.07
C SER A 164 4.18 12.12 -1.50
N GLY A 165 5.07 12.17 -2.49
CA GLY A 165 5.66 13.39 -3.01
C GLY A 165 6.37 13.18 -4.35
N PRO A 166 6.81 14.28 -4.98
CA PRO A 166 7.36 14.24 -6.34
C PRO A 166 8.70 13.50 -6.43
N ARG A 167 9.56 13.59 -5.41
CA ARG A 167 10.80 12.78 -5.33
C ARG A 167 10.54 11.28 -5.30
N GLU A 168 9.57 10.83 -4.49
CA GLU A 168 9.21 9.41 -4.43
C GLU A 168 8.62 8.94 -5.77
N ALA A 169 7.83 9.79 -6.43
CA ALA A 169 7.32 9.52 -7.77
C ALA A 169 8.47 9.35 -8.78
N ALA A 170 9.46 10.25 -8.78
CA ALA A 170 10.60 10.18 -9.68
C ALA A 170 11.48 8.94 -9.43
N MET A 171 11.70 8.57 -8.16
CA MET A 171 12.41 7.33 -7.80
C MET A 171 11.68 6.09 -8.31
N LEU A 172 10.35 6.05 -8.17
CA LEU A 172 9.51 4.98 -8.68
C LEU A 172 9.58 4.88 -10.20
N GLU A 173 9.46 5.99 -10.94
CA GLU A 173 9.59 5.99 -12.40
C GLU A 173 10.95 5.46 -12.84
N ARG A 174 12.03 5.86 -12.16
CA ARG A 174 13.38 5.38 -12.47
C ARG A 174 13.54 3.88 -12.21
N LEU A 175 12.97 3.37 -11.12
CA LEU A 175 12.96 1.94 -10.82
C LEU A 175 12.19 1.16 -11.88
N LEU A 176 10.98 1.61 -12.23
CA LEU A 176 10.14 0.96 -13.24
C LEU A 176 10.84 0.95 -14.60
N ALA A 177 11.43 2.06 -15.02
CA ALA A 177 12.23 2.14 -16.24
C ALA A 177 13.40 1.14 -16.24
N ALA A 178 14.18 1.07 -15.16
CA ALA A 178 15.31 0.14 -15.04
C ALA A 178 14.88 -1.35 -14.97
N SER A 179 13.67 -1.61 -14.47
CA SER A 179 13.07 -2.94 -14.41
C SER A 179 12.37 -3.37 -15.71
N THR A 180 12.27 -2.48 -16.69
CA THR A 180 11.64 -2.76 -17.98
C THR A 180 12.64 -3.46 -18.89
N ILE A 181 12.31 -4.67 -19.34
CA ILE A 181 13.16 -5.45 -20.26
C ILE A 181 12.79 -5.09 -21.69
N GLU A 182 13.73 -4.58 -22.48
CA GLU A 182 13.51 -4.33 -23.91
C GLU A 182 13.03 -5.62 -24.60
N SER A 183 11.81 -5.58 -25.12
CA SER A 183 11.20 -6.70 -25.84
C SER A 183 11.14 -6.36 -27.32
N ALA A 184 11.70 -7.23 -28.15
CA ALA A 184 11.60 -7.13 -29.61
C ALA A 184 10.17 -7.31 -30.15
N ARG A 185 9.19 -7.68 -29.32
CA ARG A 185 7.84 -8.08 -29.74
C ARG A 185 6.68 -7.22 -29.21
N GLY A 186 6.95 -6.06 -28.60
CA GLY A 186 5.86 -5.16 -28.16
C GLY A 186 6.25 -4.23 -27.01
N PRO A 187 5.29 -3.46 -26.47
CA PRO A 187 5.54 -2.54 -25.38
C PRO A 187 6.06 -3.32 -24.17
N ALA A 188 7.29 -2.99 -23.75
CA ALA A 188 7.92 -3.61 -22.61
C ALA A 188 7.21 -3.17 -21.33
N ALA A 189 6.76 -4.14 -20.52
CA ALA A 189 6.21 -3.89 -19.20
C ALA A 189 7.33 -4.01 -18.14
N PRO A 190 7.25 -3.25 -17.04
CA PRO A 190 8.17 -3.41 -15.94
C PRO A 190 8.05 -4.81 -15.31
N ASP A 191 9.18 -5.48 -15.13
CA ASP A 191 9.25 -6.78 -14.46
C ASP A 191 9.39 -6.58 -12.95
N LEU A 192 8.39 -7.05 -12.20
CA LEU A 192 8.35 -6.91 -10.75
C LEU A 192 9.51 -7.64 -10.06
N SER A 193 9.88 -8.82 -10.52
CA SER A 193 10.98 -9.60 -9.92
C SER A 193 12.29 -8.84 -10.11
N ARG A 194 12.51 -8.29 -11.30
CA ARG A 194 13.68 -7.43 -11.58
C ARG A 194 13.68 -6.17 -10.73
N ALA A 195 12.53 -5.53 -10.53
CA ALA A 195 12.42 -4.35 -9.66
C ALA A 195 12.83 -4.70 -8.22
N PHE A 196 12.37 -5.83 -7.69
CA PHE A 196 12.76 -6.31 -6.37
C PHE A 196 14.24 -6.66 -6.28
N ASP A 197 14.79 -7.33 -7.29
CA ASP A 197 16.21 -7.68 -7.32
C ASP A 197 17.10 -6.43 -7.32
N LEU A 198 16.74 -5.40 -8.10
CA LEU A 198 17.46 -4.12 -8.11
C LEU A 198 17.43 -3.44 -6.73
N VAL A 199 16.27 -3.39 -6.08
CA VAL A 199 16.15 -2.79 -4.74
C VAL A 199 16.91 -3.60 -3.68
N ALA A 200 16.84 -4.94 -3.73
CA ALA A 200 17.49 -5.81 -2.75
C ALA A 200 19.02 -5.83 -2.90
N ARG A 201 19.52 -5.81 -4.14
CA ARG A 201 20.96 -5.86 -4.45
C ARG A 201 21.61 -4.49 -4.31
N ASP A 202 21.04 -3.48 -4.96
CA ASP A 202 21.67 -2.17 -5.14
C ASP A 202 21.16 -1.13 -4.12
N GLY A 203 20.16 -1.48 -3.30
CA GLY A 203 19.51 -0.56 -2.37
C GLY A 203 18.59 0.43 -3.08
N VAL A 204 18.35 1.60 -2.47
CA VAL A 204 17.55 2.66 -3.10
C VAL A 204 18.35 3.92 -3.43
N ALA A 205 19.61 4.04 -2.99
CA ALA A 205 20.44 5.20 -3.30
C ALA A 205 20.78 5.36 -4.78
N TRP A 206 20.92 4.25 -5.50
CA TRP A 206 21.21 4.27 -6.95
C TRP A 206 20.08 4.92 -7.78
N LEU A 207 18.87 5.04 -7.22
CA LEU A 207 17.76 5.76 -7.82
C LEU A 207 18.01 7.28 -7.84
N LEU A 208 18.96 7.77 -7.04
CA LEU A 208 19.37 9.16 -7.00
C LEU A 208 20.67 9.37 -7.81
N PRO A 209 20.85 10.54 -8.46
CA PRO A 209 22.12 10.91 -9.06
C PRO A 209 23.20 11.16 -7.98
N GLU A 210 24.28 10.39 -8.00
CA GLU A 210 25.37 10.49 -6.99
C GLU A 210 26.11 11.83 -6.99
N HIS A 211 26.08 12.58 -8.11
CA HIS A 211 26.94 13.76 -8.31
C HIS A 211 26.16 15.08 -8.49
N ARG A 212 24.85 15.08 -8.24
CA ARG A 212 24.02 16.27 -8.47
C ARG A 212 23.49 16.84 -7.16
N LEU A 213 24.07 17.96 -6.73
CA LEU A 213 23.55 18.78 -5.64
C LEU A 213 22.33 19.57 -6.13
N ALA A 214 21.28 19.62 -5.33
CA ALA A 214 20.11 20.46 -5.57
C ALA A 214 20.49 21.93 -5.43
N GLY A 215 20.26 22.70 -6.50
CA GLY A 215 20.36 24.15 -6.48
C GLY A 215 19.14 24.82 -5.83
N PRO A 216 19.23 26.09 -5.41
CA PRO A 216 18.15 26.82 -4.74
C PRO A 216 16.90 27.04 -5.62
N ALA A 217 17.01 26.87 -6.93
CA ALA A 217 15.91 26.93 -7.89
C ALA A 217 15.78 25.62 -8.71
N ASP A 218 16.50 24.57 -8.34
CA ASP A 218 16.42 23.31 -9.06
C ASP A 218 15.05 22.67 -8.80
N ARG A 219 14.42 22.21 -9.88
CA ARG A 219 13.15 21.49 -9.86
C ARG A 219 13.35 20.00 -10.13
N ASP A 220 14.59 19.55 -10.29
CA ASP A 220 14.89 18.13 -10.36
C ASP A 220 14.65 17.49 -9.00
N GLU A 221 13.55 16.75 -8.93
CA GLU A 221 13.08 16.05 -7.75
C GLU A 221 14.05 14.97 -7.26
N LEU A 222 14.98 14.52 -8.10
CA LEU A 222 16.02 13.55 -7.72
C LEU A 222 17.31 14.21 -7.23
N ALA A 223 17.48 15.52 -7.36
CA ALA A 223 18.70 16.18 -6.93
C ALA A 223 18.93 16.01 -5.42
N LEU A 224 20.18 15.79 -5.02
CA LEU A 224 20.53 15.54 -3.62
C LEU A 224 20.48 16.84 -2.82
N SER A 225 19.84 16.82 -1.66
CA SER A 225 19.99 17.91 -0.70
C SER A 225 21.46 18.03 -0.24
N PRO A 226 21.90 19.16 0.32
CA PRO A 226 23.29 19.33 0.79
C PRO A 226 23.77 18.22 1.72
N LEU A 227 22.92 17.77 2.66
CA LEU A 227 23.29 16.72 3.60
C LEU A 227 23.37 15.35 2.93
N GLU A 228 22.45 15.05 2.01
CA GLU A 228 22.48 13.84 1.19
C GLU A 228 23.71 13.79 0.28
N TYR A 229 24.08 14.92 -0.34
CA TYR A 229 25.27 15.03 -1.18
C TYR A 229 26.54 14.73 -0.38
N LEU A 230 26.71 15.37 0.78
CA LEU A 230 27.85 15.09 1.66
C LEU A 230 27.83 13.66 2.18
N THR A 231 26.65 13.10 2.46
CA THR A 231 26.52 11.69 2.86
C THR A 231 26.97 10.76 1.73
N ALA A 232 26.46 10.94 0.51
CA ALA A 232 26.82 10.14 -0.65
C ALA A 232 28.33 10.15 -0.91
N ARG A 233 28.97 11.30 -0.70
CA ARG A 233 30.41 11.49 -0.90
C ARG A 233 31.29 10.95 0.23
N TYR A 234 30.93 11.21 1.49
CA TYR A 234 31.83 11.01 2.64
C TYR A 234 31.42 9.85 3.56
N ALA A 235 30.25 9.25 3.40
CA ALA A 235 29.87 8.10 4.19
C ALA A 235 30.80 6.91 3.90
N THR A 236 31.26 6.24 4.96
CA THR A 236 32.11 5.05 4.88
C THR A 236 31.56 3.93 5.77
N GLY A 237 32.01 2.69 5.51
CA GLY A 237 31.63 1.51 6.29
C GLY A 237 30.11 1.37 6.46
N VAL A 238 29.67 1.24 7.72
CA VAL A 238 28.24 1.08 8.06
C VAL A 238 27.36 2.24 7.61
N HIS A 239 27.87 3.47 7.62
CA HIS A 239 27.11 4.64 7.16
C HIS A 239 26.92 4.64 5.66
N ARG A 240 27.92 4.17 4.90
CA ARG A 240 27.80 4.00 3.45
C ARG A 240 26.74 2.98 3.11
N THR A 241 26.78 1.81 3.78
CA THR A 241 25.76 0.78 3.59
C THR A 241 24.37 1.29 3.95
N ALA A 242 24.22 2.04 5.05
CA ALA A 242 22.94 2.60 5.47
C ALA A 242 22.40 3.67 4.51
N TRP A 243 23.29 4.49 3.92
CA TRP A 243 22.94 5.41 2.84
C TRP A 243 22.48 4.65 1.59
N GLU A 244 23.28 3.69 1.12
CA GLU A 244 23.00 2.91 -0.09
C GLU A 244 21.67 2.17 0.02
N THR A 245 21.41 1.53 1.17
CA THR A 245 20.15 0.80 1.39
C THR A 245 18.99 1.72 1.61
N ALA A 246 19.05 2.60 2.60
CA ALA A 246 17.87 3.22 3.19
C ALA A 246 17.84 4.75 3.04
N LEU A 247 18.82 5.34 2.34
CA LEU A 247 19.05 6.78 2.30
C LEU A 247 19.27 7.39 3.69
N ALA A 248 19.85 6.62 4.62
CA ALA A 248 20.18 7.13 5.94
C ALA A 248 21.34 8.13 5.84
N VAL A 249 21.05 9.40 6.12
CA VAL A 249 22.04 10.47 6.06
C VAL A 249 22.99 10.46 7.26
N LEU A 250 24.23 10.91 7.05
CA LEU A 250 25.16 11.16 8.15
C LEU A 250 24.59 12.22 9.11
N PRO A 251 24.94 12.16 10.41
CA PRO A 251 24.67 13.27 11.32
C PRO A 251 25.29 14.57 10.79
N LEU A 252 24.59 15.69 10.93
CA LEU A 252 24.98 16.99 10.36
C LEU A 252 26.43 17.39 10.70
N ARG A 253 26.80 17.31 12.00
CA ARG A 253 28.16 17.60 12.46
C ARG A 253 29.20 16.67 11.83
N THR A 254 28.88 15.40 11.66
CA THR A 254 29.77 14.39 11.05
C THR A 254 29.98 14.70 9.56
N ALA A 255 28.92 14.99 8.81
CA ALA A 255 29.00 15.30 7.39
C ALA A 255 29.84 16.57 7.11
N VAL A 256 29.59 17.65 7.86
CA VAL A 256 30.36 18.91 7.71
C VAL A 256 31.81 18.75 8.15
N THR A 257 32.06 18.02 9.24
CA THR A 257 33.44 17.72 9.69
C THR A 257 34.20 16.92 8.63
N ALA A 258 33.58 15.90 8.04
CA ALA A 258 34.20 15.10 6.99
C ALA A 258 34.56 15.97 5.76
N ALA A 259 33.64 16.84 5.33
CA ALA A 259 33.89 17.79 4.25
C ALA A 259 35.02 18.79 4.58
N HIS A 260 35.12 19.23 5.83
CA HIS A 260 36.20 20.11 6.29
C HIS A 260 37.57 19.42 6.33
N GLN A 261 37.60 18.12 6.67
CA GLN A 261 38.82 17.32 6.72
C GLN A 261 39.32 16.88 5.34
N ASP A 262 38.48 16.94 4.31
CA ASP A 262 38.88 16.74 2.92
C ASP A 262 39.83 17.87 2.50
N GLN A 263 41.07 17.51 2.14
CA GLN A 263 42.08 18.49 1.71
C GLN A 263 41.79 19.05 0.31
N HIS A 264 40.97 18.35 -0.48
CA HIS A 264 40.67 18.69 -1.87
C HIS A 264 39.17 18.52 -2.14
N PRO A 265 38.29 19.25 -1.42
CA PRO A 265 36.86 19.13 -1.63
C PRO A 265 36.50 19.62 -3.04
N ASP A 266 35.64 18.88 -3.73
CA ASP A 266 35.11 19.36 -4.99
C ASP A 266 34.20 20.61 -4.77
N PRO A 267 33.95 21.43 -5.82
CA PRO A 267 33.16 22.64 -5.67
C PRO A 267 31.71 22.44 -5.19
N GLU A 268 31.09 21.29 -5.49
CA GLU A 268 29.73 20.96 -5.03
C GLU A 268 29.75 20.56 -3.56
N ALA A 269 30.74 19.78 -3.12
CA ALA A 269 30.96 19.42 -1.71
C ALA A 269 31.20 20.66 -0.85
N ALA A 270 32.04 21.60 -1.34
CA ALA A 270 32.26 22.88 -0.66
C ALA A 270 30.96 23.69 -0.55
N ARG A 271 30.18 23.78 -1.63
CA ARG A 271 28.87 24.47 -1.63
C ARG A 271 27.87 23.81 -0.68
N ALA A 272 27.79 22.48 -0.69
CA ALA A 272 26.92 21.72 0.20
C ALA A 272 27.29 21.97 1.68
N ALA A 273 28.58 21.92 2.02
CA ALA A 273 29.06 22.21 3.38
C ALA A 273 28.74 23.65 3.81
N LEU A 274 28.97 24.63 2.94
CA LEU A 274 28.65 26.04 3.20
C LEU A 274 27.14 26.27 3.42
N ALA A 275 26.29 25.62 2.62
CA ALA A 275 24.83 25.70 2.76
C ALA A 275 24.33 25.13 4.10
N LEU A 276 25.06 24.20 4.70
CA LEU A 276 24.72 23.57 5.97
C LEU A 276 25.23 24.32 7.21
N LEU A 277 26.14 25.30 7.06
CA LEU A 277 26.70 26.03 8.20
C LEU A 277 25.66 26.77 9.07
N PRO A 278 24.61 27.41 8.51
CA PRO A 278 23.58 28.05 9.34
C PRO A 278 22.86 27.04 10.25
N ALA A 279 22.49 25.88 9.71
CA ALA A 279 21.84 24.81 10.47
C ALA A 279 22.78 24.24 11.55
N LEU A 280 24.06 24.03 11.22
CA LEU A 280 25.06 23.55 12.18
C LEU A 280 25.26 24.56 13.33
N ARG A 281 25.30 25.87 13.02
CA ARG A 281 25.39 26.92 14.04
C ARG A 281 24.18 26.94 14.96
N ALA A 282 22.97 26.83 14.41
CA ALA A 282 21.74 26.79 15.18
C ALA A 282 21.70 25.56 16.11
N GLN A 283 22.11 24.38 15.60
CA GLN A 283 22.19 23.17 16.41
C GLN A 283 23.18 23.32 17.57
N LEU A 284 24.39 23.86 17.30
CA LEU A 284 25.40 24.08 18.34
C LEU A 284 24.94 25.09 19.40
N ALA A 285 24.29 26.17 19.00
CA ALA A 285 23.75 27.16 19.94
C ALA A 285 22.70 26.53 20.86
N ALA A 286 21.73 25.80 20.30
CA ALA A 286 20.70 25.11 21.07
C ALA A 286 21.28 24.06 22.05
N GLU A 287 22.33 23.34 21.64
CA GLU A 287 23.03 22.40 22.54
C GLU A 287 23.72 23.12 23.71
N ILE A 288 24.37 24.26 23.46
CA ILE A 288 25.02 25.06 24.50
C ILE A 288 23.98 25.59 25.48
N ASP A 289 22.86 26.14 24.99
CA ASP A 289 21.77 26.64 25.83
C ASP A 289 21.19 25.52 26.71
N ALA A 290 20.90 24.35 26.13
CA ALA A 290 20.38 23.20 26.88
C ALA A 290 21.37 22.63 27.92
N ILE A 291 22.69 22.80 27.70
CA ILE A 291 23.70 22.47 28.71
C ILE A 291 23.70 23.54 29.81
N GLY A 292 23.66 24.81 29.44
CA GLY A 292 23.58 25.95 30.37
C GLY A 292 22.40 25.83 31.33
N ASP A 293 21.21 25.54 30.80
CA ASP A 293 19.99 25.35 31.60
C ASP A 293 20.11 24.18 32.59
N ARG A 294 20.68 23.05 32.14
CA ARG A 294 20.90 21.88 33.00
C ARG A 294 21.89 22.18 34.13
N LEU A 295 22.97 22.89 33.82
CA LEU A 295 23.98 23.26 34.81
C LEU A 295 23.43 24.31 35.79
N ALA A 296 22.64 25.28 35.31
CA ALA A 296 21.97 26.26 36.17
C ALA A 296 20.95 25.59 37.11
N ALA A 297 20.17 24.63 36.60
CA ALA A 297 19.26 23.82 37.41
C ALA A 297 20.00 22.98 38.46
N ALA A 298 21.12 22.36 38.09
CA ALA A 298 21.94 21.60 39.03
C ALA A 298 22.59 22.48 40.11
N ALA A 299 23.00 23.71 39.76
CA ALA A 299 23.60 24.66 40.69
C ALA A 299 22.59 25.27 41.69
N THR A 300 21.31 25.30 41.33
CA THR A 300 20.23 25.83 42.18
C THR A 300 19.46 24.73 42.92
N ALA A 301 19.72 23.46 42.61
CA ALA A 301 19.13 22.34 43.34
C ALA A 301 19.60 22.38 44.80
N PRO A 302 18.67 22.38 45.77
CA PRO A 302 19.05 22.34 47.18
C PRO A 302 19.83 21.05 47.43
N ALA A 303 21.00 21.17 48.08
CA ALA A 303 21.74 20.03 48.58
C ALA A 303 20.77 19.19 49.41
N ALA A 304 20.38 18.03 48.89
CA ALA A 304 19.55 17.10 49.64
C ALA A 304 20.26 16.89 50.98
N ALA A 305 19.59 17.28 52.05
CA ALA A 305 20.09 17.12 53.40
C ALA A 305 20.42 15.64 53.59
N GLU A 306 21.70 15.31 53.46
CA GLU A 306 22.31 14.12 54.05
C GLU A 306 22.02 14.24 55.54
N THR A 307 20.88 13.68 55.94
CA THR A 307 20.66 13.30 57.33
C THR A 307 21.26 11.91 57.43
N PRO A 308 22.46 11.71 58.00
CA PRO A 308 22.92 10.39 58.31
C PRO A 308 21.99 9.83 59.39
N ALA A 309 21.05 8.99 58.99
CA ALA A 309 20.33 8.13 59.91
C ALA A 309 21.35 7.17 60.52
N VAL A 310 21.86 7.54 61.69
CA VAL A 310 22.70 6.70 62.55
C VAL A 310 21.93 5.38 62.77
N PRO A 311 22.46 4.23 62.33
CA PRO A 311 21.82 2.95 62.64
C PRO A 311 21.98 2.67 64.13
N THR A 312 20.89 2.78 64.87
CA THR A 312 20.80 2.38 66.28
C THR A 312 21.06 0.87 66.37
N VAL A 313 22.23 0.49 66.90
CA VAL A 313 22.58 -0.91 67.18
C VAL A 313 21.71 -1.41 68.36
N PRO A 314 20.93 -2.49 68.21
CA PRO A 314 20.17 -3.04 69.32
C PRO A 314 21.10 -3.80 70.28
N THR A 315 21.09 -3.39 71.54
CA THR A 315 21.75 -4.08 72.65
C THR A 315 21.00 -5.37 72.98
N VAL A 316 21.66 -6.52 72.84
CA VAL A 316 21.14 -7.83 73.27
C VAL A 316 21.44 -8.00 74.77
N PRO A 317 20.44 -8.25 75.63
CA PRO A 317 20.69 -8.61 77.02
C PRO A 317 21.06 -10.10 77.12
N THR A 318 22.17 -10.37 77.77
CA THR A 318 22.62 -11.71 78.14
C THR A 318 21.80 -12.23 79.31
N ALA A 319 21.23 -13.44 79.17
CA ALA A 319 20.80 -14.30 80.25
C ALA A 319 21.11 -15.75 79.87
#